data_AF-A0A9D2N2R5-F1
#
_entry.id   AF-A0A9D2N2R5-F1
#
_cell.length_a   1.000
_cell.length_b   1.000
_cell.length_c   1.000
_cell.angle_alpha   90.00
_cell.angle_beta   90.00
_cell.angle_gamma   90.00
#
_symmetry.space_group_name_H-M   'P 1'
#
loop_
_entity.id
_entity.type
_entity.pdbx_description
1 polymer ?
#
loop_
_entity_poly.entity_id
_entity_poly.type
_entity_poly.pdbx_seq_one_letter_code
_entity_poly.pdbx_strand_id
1 'polypeptide(L)'
;MYHWIHKKICGCQYVYCPEYAPTKELMDGYKKKQLPWDSYTQIYRRLMEERGSGQDFLSRFSGFQNVYLLCSEASAERCHRSLAAEIIAQRCGLAPASHL
;
A
#
# COMPACT_ATOMS: atom_id res chain seq x y z
N MET A 1 -25.76 -7.11 -4.93
CA MET A 1 -24.73 -6.89 -5.96
C MET A 1 -24.13 -5.51 -5.70
N TYR A 2 -23.04 -5.40 -4.93
CA TYR A 2 -22.51 -4.10 -4.51
C TYR A 2 -21.29 -3.74 -5.35
N HIS A 3 -21.52 -2.94 -6.39
CA HIS A 3 -20.49 -2.31 -7.20
C HIS A 3 -20.03 -1.03 -6.48
N TRP A 4 -18.86 -1.05 -5.84
CA TRP A 4 -18.22 0.16 -5.31
C TRP A 4 -17.08 0.55 -6.23
N ILE A 5 -17.38 1.36 -7.25
CA ILE A 5 -16.36 2.09 -8.01
C ILE A 5 -16.74 3.55 -7.95
N HIS A 6 -16.08 4.29 -7.05
CA HIS A 6 -16.07 5.75 -7.03
C HIS A 6 -15.40 6.23 -8.33
N LYS A 7 -16.19 6.29 -9.41
CA LYS A 7 -15.80 6.88 -10.69
C LYS A 7 -15.33 8.31 -10.43
N LYS A 8 -14.01 8.52 -10.55
CA LYS A 8 -13.31 9.81 -10.55
C LYS A 8 -13.25 10.53 -9.19
N ILE A 9 -12.29 10.14 -8.35
CA ILE A 9 -11.65 11.13 -7.46
C ILE A 9 -10.85 12.05 -8.39
N CYS A 10 -11.31 13.29 -8.58
CA CYS A 10 -10.53 14.40 -9.17
C CYS A 10 -9.86 14.17 -10.56
N GLY A 11 -10.39 13.27 -11.40
CA GLY A 11 -9.77 12.96 -12.71
C GLY A 11 -8.57 12.01 -12.63
N CYS A 12 -8.31 11.44 -11.45
CA CYS A 12 -7.30 10.40 -11.27
C CYS A 12 -7.77 9.06 -11.86
N GLN A 13 -6.83 8.31 -12.43
CA GLN A 13 -7.06 6.90 -12.77
C GLN A 13 -6.96 6.06 -11.50
N TYR A 14 -7.90 5.13 -11.34
CA TYR A 14 -7.88 4.17 -10.23
C TYR A 14 -7.35 2.83 -10.73
N VAL A 15 -6.29 2.33 -10.10
CA VAL A 15 -5.70 1.03 -10.41
C VAL A 15 -5.78 0.16 -9.16
N TYR A 16 -6.41 -1.00 -9.28
CA TYR A 16 -6.44 -1.98 -8.20
C TYR A 16 -5.15 -2.81 -8.22
N CYS A 17 -4.38 -2.73 -7.13
CA CYS A 17 -3.07 -3.37 -7.02
C CYS A 17 -2.96 -4.24 -5.75
N PRO A 18 -3.61 -5.42 -5.72
CA PRO A 18 -3.61 -6.31 -4.55
C PRO A 18 -2.22 -6.83 -4.18
N GLU A 19 -1.25 -6.80 -5.10
CA GLU A 19 0.14 -7.14 -4.87
C GLU A 19 0.82 -6.23 -3.85
N TYR A 20 0.37 -4.99 -3.70
CA TYR A 20 0.80 -4.05 -2.65
C TYR A 20 -0.11 -4.08 -1.41
N ALA A 21 -1.20 -4.85 -1.42
CA ALA A 21 -2.12 -4.92 -0.29
C ALA A 21 -1.70 -6.03 0.69
N PRO A 22 -1.91 -5.84 2.01
CA PRO A 22 -1.79 -6.92 2.97
C PRO A 22 -2.79 -8.04 2.66
N THR A 23 -2.47 -9.29 3.01
CA THR A 23 -3.48 -10.36 2.92
C THR A 23 -4.62 -10.08 3.89
N LYS A 24 -5.78 -10.69 3.62
CA LYS A 24 -6.95 -10.53 4.48
C LYS A 24 -6.65 -10.99 5.91
N GLU A 25 -5.93 -12.10 6.04
CA GLU A 25 -5.55 -12.71 7.32
C GLU A 25 -4.64 -11.78 8.12
N LEU A 26 -3.65 -11.18 7.45
CA LEU A 26 -2.71 -10.23 8.05
C LEU A 26 -3.44 -8.96 8.53
N MET A 27 -4.33 -8.43 7.69
CA MET A 27 -5.15 -7.25 8.01
C MET A 27 -6.13 -7.54 9.16
N ASP A 28 -6.80 -8.68 9.14
CA ASP A 28 -7.76 -9.08 10.17
C ASP A 28 -7.08 -9.32 11.51
N GLY A 29 -5.89 -9.96 11.52
CA GLY A 29 -5.09 -10.16 12.72
C GLY A 29 -4.69 -8.82 13.39
N TYR A 30 -4.29 -7.84 12.57
CA TYR A 30 -3.99 -6.50 13.06
C TYR A 30 -5.23 -5.76 13.58
N LYS A 31 -6.33 -5.74 12.81
CA LYS A 31 -7.60 -5.09 13.19
C LYS A 31 -8.20 -5.68 14.47
N LYS A 32 -8.08 -6.99 14.68
CA LYS A 32 -8.54 -7.69 15.88
C LYS A 32 -7.57 -7.57 17.06
N LYS A 33 -6.50 -6.79 16.93
CA LYS A 33 -5.45 -6.61 17.95
C LYS A 33 -4.77 -7.91 18.38
N GLN A 34 -4.80 -8.93 17.53
CA GLN A 34 -4.15 -10.22 17.76
C GLN A 34 -2.71 -10.23 17.26
N LEU A 35 -2.39 -9.29 16.36
CA LEU A 35 -1.06 -9.11 15.81
C LEU A 35 -0.56 -7.70 16.17
N PRO A 36 0.51 -7.57 16.97
CA PRO A 36 1.15 -6.30 17.24
C PRO A 36 1.67 -5.64 15.96
N TRP A 37 1.77 -4.30 15.97
CA TRP A 37 2.23 -3.54 14.81
C TRP A 37 3.60 -3.99 14.31
N ASP A 38 4.57 -4.21 15.21
CA ASP A 38 5.93 -4.61 14.81
C ASP A 38 5.99 -5.99 14.14
N SER A 39 5.10 -6.91 14.55
CA SER A 39 4.96 -8.20 13.89
C SER A 39 4.24 -8.06 12.55
N TYR A 40 3.20 -7.22 12.49
CA TYR A 40 2.49 -6.90 11.25
C TYR A 40 3.45 -6.31 10.20
N THR A 41 4.29 -5.35 10.57
CA THR A 41 5.22 -4.70 9.64
C THR A 41 6.26 -5.68 9.09
N GLN A 42 6.80 -6.56 9.93
CA GLN A 42 7.76 -7.60 9.51
C GLN A 42 7.11 -8.58 8.51
N ILE A 43 5.92 -9.09 8.83
CA ILE A 43 5.21 -10.02 7.94
C ILE A 43 4.85 -9.34 6.62
N TYR A 44 4.40 -8.09 6.67
CA TYR A 44 4.06 -7.33 5.46
C TYR A 44 5.30 -7.03 4.59
N ARG A 45 6.44 -6.66 5.19
CA ARG A 45 7.69 -6.45 4.43
C ARG A 45 8.11 -7.71 3.70
N ARG A 46 8.10 -8.85 4.40
CA ARG A 46 8.39 -10.16 3.79
C ARG A 46 7.41 -10.51 2.66
N LEU A 47 6.11 -10.28 2.85
CA LEU A 47 5.10 -10.48 1.81
C LEU A 47 5.42 -9.66 0.54
N MET A 48 5.83 -8.40 0.72
CA MET A 48 6.20 -7.52 -0.39
C MET A 48 7.52 -7.95 -1.07
N GLU A 49 8.45 -8.57 -0.34
CA GLU A 49 9.67 -9.20 -0.88
C GLU A 49 9.32 -10.42 -1.72
N GLU A 50 8.53 -11.34 -1.18
CA GLU A 50 8.12 -12.58 -1.86
C GLU A 50 7.36 -12.30 -3.16
N ARG A 51 6.59 -11.20 -3.22
CA ARG A 51 5.84 -10.80 -4.42
C ARG A 51 6.68 -10.01 -5.43
N GLY A 52 7.89 -9.59 -5.10
CA GLY A 52 8.73 -8.73 -5.96
C GLY A 52 8.18 -7.33 -6.26
N SER A 53 7.00 -6.98 -5.72
CA SER A 53 6.15 -5.92 -6.27
C SER A 53 6.76 -4.52 -6.25
N GLY A 54 7.67 -4.25 -5.31
CA GLY A 54 8.31 -2.94 -5.22
C GLY A 54 9.29 -2.62 -6.35
N GLN A 55 9.81 -3.60 -7.11
CA GLN A 55 10.73 -3.32 -8.23
C GLN A 55 9.97 -2.82 -9.48
N ASP A 56 8.74 -3.28 -9.69
CA ASP A 56 7.96 -2.95 -10.89
C ASP A 56 7.14 -1.65 -10.75
N PHE A 57 7.12 -1.03 -9.56
CA PHE A 57 6.25 0.11 -9.29
C PHE A 57 6.55 1.30 -10.21
N LEU A 58 7.83 1.70 -10.33
CA LEU A 58 8.21 2.83 -11.19
C LEU A 58 7.93 2.55 -12.67
N SER A 59 8.20 1.34 -13.13
CA SER A 59 7.92 0.95 -14.53
C SER A 59 6.41 1.04 -14.82
N ARG A 60 5.61 0.43 -13.94
CA ARG A 60 4.15 0.36 -14.07
C ARG A 60 3.48 1.74 -14.04
N PHE A 61 4.00 2.67 -13.26
CA PHE A 61 3.40 3.99 -13.08
C PHE A 61 4.22 5.14 -13.70
N SER A 62 5.18 4.84 -14.56
CA SER A 62 6.07 5.83 -15.22
C SER A 62 5.34 6.93 -16.01
N GLY A 63 4.12 6.65 -16.50
CA GLY A 63 3.28 7.62 -17.21
C GLY A 63 2.51 8.59 -16.32
N PHE A 64 2.62 8.50 -14.99
CA PHE A 64 1.89 9.34 -14.04
C PHE A 64 2.83 10.34 -13.37
N GLN A 65 2.39 11.60 -13.29
CA GLN A 65 3.14 12.63 -12.55
C GLN A 65 3.06 12.43 -11.03
N ASN A 66 1.91 11.97 -10.53
CA ASN A 66 1.67 11.72 -9.12
C ASN A 66 0.94 10.39 -8.95
N VAL A 67 1.35 9.59 -7.97
CA VAL A 67 0.72 8.32 -7.62
C VAL A 67 0.34 8.36 -6.15
N TYR A 68 -0.94 8.11 -5.85
CA TYR A 68 -1.47 8.11 -4.50
C TYR A 68 -1.84 6.70 -4.07
N LEU A 69 -1.36 6.28 -2.89
CA LEU A 69 -1.74 5.01 -2.29
C LEU A 69 -2.97 5.20 -1.41
N LEU A 70 -4.03 4.46 -1.72
CA LEU A 70 -5.30 4.53 -1.00
C LEU A 70 -5.42 3.37 -0.01
N CYS A 71 -6.00 3.64 1.15
CA CYS A 71 -6.41 2.61 2.10
C CYS A 71 -7.71 3.01 2.82
N SER A 72 -8.23 2.11 3.65
CA SER A 72 -9.50 2.27 4.39
C SER A 72 -9.34 2.93 5.77
N GLU A 73 -8.11 3.05 6.24
CA GLU A 73 -7.77 3.54 7.58
C GLU A 73 -7.76 5.08 7.62
N ALA A 74 -8.40 5.64 8.65
CA ALA A 74 -8.53 7.10 8.81
C ALA A 74 -7.18 7.82 9.04
N SER A 75 -6.25 7.19 9.77
CA SER A 75 -4.93 7.77 10.10
C SER A 75 -3.79 7.20 9.25
N ALA A 76 -2.77 8.03 9.01
CA ALA A 76 -1.52 7.66 8.34
C ALA A 76 -0.47 7.03 9.29
N GLU A 77 -0.63 7.17 10.61
CA GLU A 77 0.45 6.86 11.56
C GLU A 77 0.79 5.37 11.65
N ARG A 78 -0.20 4.50 11.45
CA ARG A 78 -0.06 3.03 11.48
C ARG A 78 -1.03 2.37 10.52
N CYS A 79 -0.84 2.61 9.24
CA CYS A 79 -1.63 1.98 8.20
C CYS A 79 -0.74 1.39 7.11
N HIS A 80 -1.31 0.47 6.35
CA HIS A 80 -0.54 -0.25 5.34
C HIS A 80 -0.10 0.64 4.17
N ARG A 81 -0.82 1.74 3.87
CA ARG A 81 -0.39 2.68 2.81
C ARG A 81 0.96 3.32 3.11
N SER A 82 1.20 3.70 4.37
CA SER A 82 2.45 4.32 4.79
C SER A 82 3.61 3.33 4.68
N LEU A 83 3.38 2.09 5.13
CA LEU A 83 4.35 1.02 5.03
C LEU A 83 4.64 0.63 3.57
N ALA A 84 3.62 0.56 2.72
CA ALA A 84 3.77 0.33 1.29
C ALA A 84 4.61 1.42 0.64
N ALA A 85 4.32 2.70 0.93
CA ALA A 85 5.04 3.84 0.41
C ALA A 85 6.53 3.80 0.81
N GLU A 86 6.83 3.48 2.07
CA GLU A 86 8.21 3.31 2.53
C GLU A 86 8.95 2.21 1.77
N ILE A 87 8.34 1.03 1.61
CA ILE A 87 8.97 -0.10 0.92
C ILE A 87 9.23 0.22 -0.55
N ILE A 88 8.25 0.85 -1.21
CA ILE A 88 8.39 1.28 -2.61
C ILE A 88 9.52 2.31 -2.72
N ALA A 89 9.54 3.33 -1.86
CA ALA A 89 10.58 4.36 -1.89
C ALA A 89 11.98 3.75 -1.69
N GLN A 90 12.14 2.86 -0.71
CA GLN A 90 13.41 2.17 -0.44
C GLN A 90 13.89 1.33 -1.64
N ARG A 91 12.98 0.58 -2.29
CA ARG A 91 13.34 -0.27 -3.42
C ARG A 91 13.61 0.50 -4.70
N CYS A 92 12.94 1.62 -4.88
CA CYS A 92 13.09 2.48 -6.05
C CYS A 92 14.19 3.54 -5.88
N GLY A 93 14.88 3.59 -4.73
CA GLY A 93 15.90 4.59 -4.45
C GLY A 93 15.34 6.02 -4.33
N LEU A 94 14.06 6.15 -3.99
CA LEU A 94 13.39 7.44 -3.78
C LEU A 94 13.53 7.89 -2.33
N ALA A 95 13.48 9.20 -2.10
CA ALA A 95 13.29 9.73 -0.76
C ALA A 95 12.00 9.17 -0.15
N PRO A 96 11.96 8.87 1.17
CA PRO A 96 10.76 8.38 1.83
C PRO A 96 9.60 9.34 1.60
N ALA A 97 8.44 8.81 1.23
CA ALA A 97 7.25 9.61 0.92
C ALA A 97 6.90 10.51 2.11
N SER A 98 6.84 11.82 1.88
CA SER A 98 6.29 12.75 2.86
C SER A 98 4.79 12.47 3.01
N HIS A 99 4.37 12.09 4.23
CA HIS A 99 2.96 11.94 4.56
C HIS A 99 2.22 13.27 4.34
N LEU A 100 1.22 13.28 3.45
CA LEU A 100 0.20 14.33 3.33
C LEU A 100 -1.08 13.88 4.05
#